data_AF-A0A7C1KHH5-F1
#
_entry.id   AF-A0A7C1KHH5-F1
#
_cell.length_a   1.000
_cell.length_b   1.000
_cell.length_c   1.000
_cell.angle_alpha   90.00
_cell.angle_beta   90.00
_cell.angle_gamma   90.00
#
_symmetry.space_group_name_H-M   'P 1'
#
loop_
_entity.id
_entity.type
_entity.pdbx_description
1 polymer ?
#
loop_
_entity_poly.entity_id
_entity_poly.type
_entity_poly.pdbx_seq_one_letter_code
_entity_poly.pdbx_strand_id
1 'polypeptide(L)'
;MARSALALPGDEMPWAGKLAICYLPEPRDFRTFVREVLREQPERVHYRLNSEAPLLVTSGQAIGAATEAERQQVVLAQVAEAFLRGRYPQSQFPAWLTGGFGRVCLLRADGLKSPRYAAYRKQVLQLIRENRLKPSDLLGEQLPERGEVLANSFVEFLAFGPEANNFPALLSGFRPDENGQIPSAVALLERLGLVGTAFEERWRNWVLGKLPAPKKDPVRK
;
A
#
# COMPACT_ATOMS: atom_id res chain seq x y z
N MET A 1 11.78 1.95 2.93
CA MET A 1 10.57 2.77 3.20
C MET A 1 9.50 2.01 3.95
N ALA A 2 9.08 0.82 3.48
CA ALA A 2 8.02 0.03 4.13
C ALA A 2 8.25 -0.20 5.63
N ARG A 3 9.44 -0.68 6.03
CA ARG A 3 9.79 -0.91 7.45
C ARG A 3 9.50 0.29 8.36
N SER A 4 9.98 1.47 7.97
CA SER A 4 9.79 2.69 8.77
C SER A 4 8.34 3.15 8.83
N ALA A 5 7.55 2.94 7.77
CA ALA A 5 6.13 3.26 7.78
C ALA A 5 5.31 2.31 8.65
N LEU A 6 5.76 1.06 8.78
CA LEU A 6 5.12 0.02 9.60
C LEU A 6 5.65 -0.03 11.04
N ALA A 7 6.50 0.93 11.43
CA ALA A 7 7.19 0.95 12.71
C ALA A 7 7.93 -0.37 13.05
N LEU A 8 8.47 -1.05 12.02
CA LEU A 8 9.32 -2.22 12.19
C LEU A 8 10.71 -1.79 12.70
N PRO A 9 11.16 -2.27 13.86
CA PRO A 9 12.48 -1.95 14.39
C PRO A 9 13.60 -2.59 13.57
N GLY A 10 14.78 -1.96 13.60
CA GLY A 10 16.06 -2.53 13.16
C GLY A 10 16.02 -3.35 11.86
N ASP A 11 16.35 -4.63 11.99
CA ASP A 11 16.41 -5.69 10.98
C ASP A 11 15.22 -6.69 11.05
N GLU A 12 14.27 -6.51 11.98
CA GLU A 12 13.04 -7.32 12.11
C GLU A 12 12.33 -7.53 10.76
N MET A 13 12.09 -8.79 10.40
CA MET A 13 11.29 -9.14 9.25
C MET A 13 9.91 -9.60 9.70
N PRO A 14 8.84 -9.24 8.98
CA PRO A 14 7.49 -9.64 9.36
C PRO A 14 7.14 -11.10 9.06
N TRP A 15 8.13 -11.89 8.62
CA TRP A 15 8.02 -13.32 8.34
C TRP A 15 9.29 -14.03 8.81
N ALA A 16 9.22 -15.35 9.00
CA ALA A 16 10.38 -16.15 9.38
C ALA A 16 11.33 -16.36 8.18
N GLY A 17 12.63 -16.20 8.39
CA GLY A 17 13.63 -16.46 7.34
C GLY A 17 13.57 -15.48 6.15
N LYS A 18 13.68 -16.01 4.93
CA LYS A 18 13.75 -15.21 3.68
C LYS A 18 12.44 -15.34 2.89
N LEU A 19 12.04 -14.25 2.23
CA LEU A 19 10.94 -14.26 1.27
C LEU A 19 11.44 -14.78 -0.09
N ALA A 20 10.91 -15.92 -0.53
CA ALA A 20 11.08 -16.39 -1.90
C ALA A 20 10.16 -15.60 -2.84
N ILE A 21 10.69 -15.16 -3.99
CA ILE A 21 9.93 -14.44 -5.01
C ILE A 21 9.94 -15.28 -6.28
N CYS A 22 8.78 -15.75 -6.69
CA CYS A 22 8.56 -16.48 -7.94
C CYS A 22 7.89 -15.55 -8.96
N TYR A 23 8.67 -15.08 -9.93
CA TYR A 23 8.20 -14.23 -11.02
C TYR A 23 7.91 -15.10 -12.25
N LEU A 24 6.63 -15.14 -12.64
CA LEU A 24 6.10 -15.92 -13.75
C LEU A 24 5.50 -14.95 -14.77
N PRO A 25 6.30 -14.35 -15.67
CA PRO A 25 5.89 -13.22 -16.51
C PRO A 25 4.65 -13.51 -17.38
N GLU A 26 4.45 -14.78 -17.72
CA GLU A 26 3.26 -15.24 -18.42
C GLU A 26 2.09 -15.44 -17.45
N PRO A 27 0.96 -14.72 -17.59
CA PRO A 27 -0.19 -14.85 -16.69
C PRO A 27 -0.81 -16.25 -16.66
N ARG A 28 -0.61 -17.04 -17.73
CA ARG A 28 -1.04 -18.44 -17.76
C ARG A 28 -0.18 -19.27 -16.80
N ASP A 29 1.15 -19.13 -16.87
CA ASP A 29 2.09 -19.87 -16.03
C ASP A 29 1.90 -19.53 -14.56
N PHE A 30 1.68 -18.24 -14.24
CA PHE A 30 1.28 -17.82 -12.90
C PHE A 30 0.04 -18.58 -12.40
N ARG A 31 -1.05 -18.59 -13.18
CA ARG A 31 -2.31 -19.24 -12.79
C ARG A 31 -2.14 -20.75 -12.64
N THR A 32 -1.40 -21.38 -13.56
CA THR A 32 -1.08 -22.81 -13.51
C THR A 32 -0.27 -23.14 -12.27
N PHE A 33 0.79 -22.39 -11.97
CA PHE A 33 1.63 -22.61 -10.80
C PHE A 33 0.83 -22.53 -9.50
N VAL A 34 0.05 -21.47 -9.31
CA VAL A 34 -0.76 -21.30 -8.09
C VAL A 34 -1.81 -22.41 -7.97
N ARG A 35 -2.47 -22.77 -9.07
CA ARG A 35 -3.53 -23.78 -9.05
C ARG A 35 -3.02 -25.21 -8.89
N GLU A 36 -1.96 -25.58 -9.60
CA GLU A 36 -1.52 -26.98 -9.71
C GLU A 36 -0.42 -27.30 -8.71
N VAL A 37 0.53 -26.39 -8.49
CA VAL A 37 1.65 -26.59 -7.56
C VAL A 37 1.24 -26.20 -6.15
N LEU A 38 0.67 -25.01 -5.97
CA LEU A 38 0.27 -24.54 -4.65
C LEU A 38 -1.09 -25.07 -4.20
N ARG A 39 -1.90 -25.57 -5.13
CA ARG A 39 -3.27 -26.08 -4.90
C ARG A 39 -4.21 -25.00 -4.31
N GLU A 40 -4.04 -23.78 -4.77
CA GLU A 40 -4.82 -22.62 -4.31
C GLU A 40 -5.52 -21.90 -5.48
N GLN A 41 -6.49 -21.04 -5.15
CA GLN A 41 -7.18 -20.25 -6.16
C GLN A 41 -6.27 -19.08 -6.61
N PRO A 42 -5.98 -18.95 -7.92
CA PRO A 42 -5.17 -17.85 -8.39
C PRO A 42 -5.95 -16.53 -8.34
N GLU A 43 -5.36 -15.53 -7.68
CA GLU A 43 -5.79 -14.12 -7.75
C GLU A 43 -4.92 -13.35 -8.77
N ARG A 44 -4.53 -12.10 -8.46
CA ARG A 44 -3.56 -11.33 -9.26
C ARG A 44 -2.11 -11.52 -8.79
N VAL A 45 -1.94 -11.75 -7.49
CA VAL A 45 -0.68 -11.99 -6.79
C VAL A 45 -0.98 -13.00 -5.71
N HIS A 46 -0.09 -13.95 -5.47
CA HIS A 46 -0.25 -14.91 -4.40
C HIS A 46 0.81 -14.68 -3.32
N TYR A 47 0.37 -14.63 -2.07
CA TYR A 47 1.22 -14.39 -0.90
C TYR A 47 1.03 -15.52 0.11
N ARG A 48 2.13 -16.13 0.55
CA ARG A 48 2.17 -17.07 1.68
C ARG A 48 3.24 -16.59 2.64
N LEU A 49 2.88 -15.72 3.59
CA LEU A 49 3.85 -15.00 4.42
C LEU A 49 4.06 -15.62 5.81
N ASN A 50 3.02 -16.26 6.36
CA ASN A 50 3.08 -16.95 7.66
C ASN A 50 3.31 -18.45 7.46
N SER A 51 4.45 -18.80 6.87
CA SER A 51 4.86 -20.19 6.69
C SER A 51 6.35 -20.34 6.92
N GLU A 52 6.82 -21.58 7.07
CA GLU A 52 8.25 -21.88 7.18
C GLU A 52 9.06 -21.44 5.95
N ALA A 53 8.40 -21.36 4.79
CA ALA A 53 8.98 -20.91 3.54
C ALA A 53 8.12 -19.77 2.94
N PRO A 54 8.29 -18.52 3.41
CA PRO A 54 7.52 -17.39 2.91
C PRO A 54 7.70 -17.22 1.40
N LEU A 55 6.58 -17.05 0.70
CA LEU A 55 6.53 -17.06 -0.76
C LEU A 55 5.65 -15.91 -1.28
N LEU A 56 6.16 -15.24 -2.31
CA LEU A 56 5.43 -14.32 -3.17
C LEU A 56 5.47 -14.88 -4.59
N VAL A 57 4.31 -15.10 -5.20
CA VAL A 57 4.20 -15.49 -6.61
C VAL A 57 3.47 -14.39 -7.36
N THR A 58 4.02 -13.97 -8.49
CA THR A 58 3.45 -12.87 -9.26
C THR A 58 3.79 -13.00 -10.73
N SER A 59 2.88 -12.51 -11.58
CA SER A 59 3.17 -12.31 -13.00
C SER A 59 3.77 -10.94 -13.32
N GLY A 60 3.91 -10.06 -12.32
CA GLY A 60 4.33 -8.67 -12.54
C GLY A 60 3.39 -7.94 -13.49
N GLN A 61 2.11 -8.35 -13.55
CA GLN A 61 1.11 -7.79 -14.46
C GLN A 61 1.06 -6.27 -14.33
N ALA A 62 1.53 -5.61 -15.39
CA ALA A 62 1.45 -4.18 -15.59
C ALA A 62 0.36 -3.88 -16.63
N ILE A 63 -0.15 -2.65 -16.62
CA ILE A 63 -1.19 -2.23 -17.56
C ILE A 63 -0.55 -2.04 -18.95
N GLY A 64 -1.09 -2.70 -19.97
CA GLY A 64 -0.67 -2.55 -21.36
C GLY A 64 0.67 -3.20 -21.69
N ALA A 65 1.32 -2.73 -22.77
CA ALA A 65 2.62 -3.21 -23.21
C ALA A 65 3.74 -2.63 -22.34
N ALA A 66 3.87 -3.15 -21.11
CA ALA A 66 4.89 -2.73 -20.17
C ALA A 66 6.26 -3.38 -20.47
N THR A 67 7.30 -2.56 -20.36
CA THR A 67 8.71 -2.96 -20.37
C THR A 67 9.04 -3.86 -19.18
N GLU A 68 10.11 -4.64 -19.28
CA GLU A 68 10.55 -5.50 -18.18
C GLU A 68 10.92 -4.69 -16.92
N ALA A 69 11.50 -3.49 -17.11
CA ALA A 69 11.78 -2.58 -16.01
C ALA A 69 10.50 -2.19 -15.26
N GLU A 70 9.41 -1.88 -15.98
CA GLU A 70 8.12 -1.55 -15.37
C GLU A 70 7.52 -2.75 -14.61
N ARG A 71 7.65 -3.97 -15.15
CA ARG A 71 7.20 -5.19 -14.46
C ARG A 71 7.99 -5.44 -13.18
N GLN A 72 9.30 -5.24 -13.19
CA GLN A 72 10.12 -5.31 -11.98
C GLN A 72 9.67 -4.30 -10.92
N GLN A 73 9.25 -3.09 -11.32
CA GLN A 73 8.69 -2.13 -10.38
C GLN A 73 7.38 -2.62 -9.76
N VAL A 74 6.52 -3.31 -10.53
CA VAL A 74 5.31 -3.94 -9.99
C VAL A 74 5.69 -4.99 -8.94
N VAL A 75 6.67 -5.85 -9.23
CA VAL A 75 7.14 -6.87 -8.27
C VAL A 75 7.69 -6.23 -7.00
N LEU A 76 8.52 -5.18 -7.11
CA LEU A 76 9.06 -4.48 -5.95
C LEU A 76 7.98 -3.79 -5.11
N ALA A 77 6.94 -3.24 -5.74
CA ALA A 77 5.79 -2.71 -5.03
C ALA A 77 5.06 -3.82 -4.25
N GLN A 78 4.86 -5.00 -4.86
CA GLN A 78 4.25 -6.16 -4.21
C GLN A 78 5.10 -6.71 -3.05
N VAL A 79 6.44 -6.62 -3.14
CA VAL A 79 7.31 -6.91 -1.98
C VAL A 79 7.02 -5.93 -0.84
N ALA A 80 6.83 -4.64 -1.11
CA ALA A 80 6.43 -3.69 -0.08
C ALA A 80 5.01 -3.97 0.46
N GLU A 81 4.08 -4.46 -0.36
CA GLU A 81 2.78 -4.97 0.11
C GLU A 81 2.94 -6.20 1.03
N ALA A 82 3.88 -7.10 0.72
CA ALA A 82 4.17 -8.27 1.55
C ALA A 82 4.63 -7.84 2.95
N PHE A 83 5.41 -6.76 3.08
CA PHE A 83 5.77 -6.23 4.41
C PHE A 83 4.53 -5.82 5.22
N LEU A 84 3.55 -5.15 4.59
CA LEU A 84 2.30 -4.76 5.25
C LEU A 84 1.50 -5.99 5.67
N ARG A 85 1.29 -6.93 4.75
CA ARG A 85 0.52 -8.17 5.00
C ARG A 85 1.18 -9.06 6.04
N GLY A 86 2.51 -9.22 5.99
CA GLY A 86 3.25 -10.00 6.97
C GLY A 86 3.20 -9.38 8.36
N ARG A 87 3.27 -8.04 8.46
CA ARG A 87 3.24 -7.35 9.77
C ARG A 87 1.87 -7.46 10.44
N TYR A 88 0.81 -7.56 9.65
CA TYR A 88 -0.58 -7.65 10.08
C TYR A 88 -1.24 -8.89 9.48
N PRO A 89 -0.82 -10.10 9.89
CA PRO A 89 -1.13 -11.35 9.20
C PRO A 89 -2.61 -11.75 9.24
N GLN A 90 -3.33 -11.27 10.25
CA GLN A 90 -4.76 -11.55 10.45
C GLN A 90 -5.65 -10.45 9.87
N SER A 91 -5.08 -9.32 9.44
CA SER A 91 -5.86 -8.18 8.97
C SER A 91 -6.27 -8.36 7.51
N GLN A 92 -7.49 -7.92 7.18
CA GLN A 92 -7.94 -7.81 5.79
C GLN A 92 -8.04 -6.34 5.40
N PHE A 93 -7.20 -5.95 4.44
CA PHE A 93 -7.10 -4.57 4.01
C PHE A 93 -7.85 -4.35 2.70
N PRO A 94 -8.46 -3.17 2.48
CA PRO A 94 -8.99 -2.81 1.19
C PRO A 94 -7.85 -2.66 0.16
N ALA A 95 -8.14 -3.02 -1.10
CA ALA A 95 -7.12 -3.08 -2.15
C ALA A 95 -6.40 -1.73 -2.39
N TRP A 96 -7.09 -0.60 -2.22
CA TRP A 96 -6.50 0.74 -2.34
C TRP A 96 -5.40 0.99 -1.30
N LEU A 97 -5.54 0.41 -0.09
CA LEU A 97 -4.58 0.59 1.00
C LEU A 97 -3.34 -0.26 0.76
N THR A 98 -3.50 -1.55 0.45
CA THR A 98 -2.34 -2.42 0.17
C THR A 98 -1.60 -1.98 -1.08
N GLY A 99 -2.31 -1.83 -2.20
CA GLY A 99 -1.71 -1.43 -3.47
C GLY A 99 -1.09 -0.04 -3.39
N GLY A 100 -1.79 0.91 -2.74
CA GLY A 100 -1.28 2.25 -2.49
C GLY A 100 0.00 2.25 -1.66
N PHE A 101 0.03 1.45 -0.58
CA PHE A 101 1.18 1.32 0.31
C PHE A 101 2.41 0.78 -0.41
N GLY A 102 2.26 -0.30 -1.18
CA GLY A 102 3.36 -0.90 -1.92
C GLY A 102 3.99 0.08 -2.91
N ARG A 103 3.15 0.70 -3.74
CA ARG A 103 3.57 1.66 -4.78
C ARG A 103 4.22 2.91 -4.19
N VAL A 104 3.64 3.50 -3.14
CA VAL A 104 4.22 4.70 -2.53
C VAL A 104 5.53 4.41 -1.81
N CYS A 105 5.66 3.24 -1.17
CA CYS A 105 6.91 2.83 -0.55
C CYS A 105 8.04 2.73 -1.58
N LEU A 106 7.73 2.18 -2.75
CA LEU A 106 8.66 2.08 -3.87
C LEU A 106 9.01 3.48 -4.44
N LEU A 107 8.00 4.31 -4.73
CA LEU A 107 8.21 5.69 -5.22
C LEU A 107 9.11 6.52 -4.29
N ARG A 108 8.92 6.39 -2.97
CA ARG A 108 9.74 7.09 -1.98
C ARG A 108 11.13 6.46 -1.81
N ALA A 109 11.28 5.16 -2.07
CA ALA A 109 12.56 4.48 -2.00
C ALA A 109 13.53 4.95 -3.09
N ASP A 110 13.01 5.35 -4.26
CA ASP A 110 13.81 6.03 -5.30
C ASP A 110 14.33 7.41 -4.87
N GLY A 111 13.75 7.97 -3.82
CA GLY A 111 14.02 9.32 -3.34
C GLY A 111 13.02 10.36 -3.84
N LEU A 112 12.75 11.34 -2.98
CA LEU A 112 11.74 12.40 -3.21
C LEU A 112 12.12 13.37 -4.35
N LYS A 113 13.35 13.30 -4.85
CA LYS A 113 13.85 14.09 -5.98
C LYS A 113 13.94 13.27 -7.28
N SER A 114 13.54 12.00 -7.26
CA SER A 114 13.61 11.15 -8.45
C SER A 114 12.64 11.64 -9.53
N PRO A 115 12.96 11.46 -10.84
CA PRO A 115 12.04 11.79 -11.92
C PRO A 115 10.69 11.08 -11.79
N ARG A 116 10.69 9.83 -11.32
CA ARG A 116 9.48 9.02 -11.14
C ARG A 116 8.60 9.59 -10.02
N TYR A 117 9.19 9.95 -8.88
CA TYR A 117 8.45 10.60 -7.80
C TYR A 117 7.90 11.96 -8.26
N ALA A 118 8.69 12.77 -8.98
CA ALA A 118 8.23 14.05 -9.52
C ALA A 118 7.05 13.89 -10.49
N ALA A 119 7.10 12.90 -11.39
CA ALA A 119 6.01 12.59 -12.32
C ALA A 119 4.72 12.18 -11.58
N TYR A 120 4.84 11.31 -10.57
CA TYR A 120 3.73 10.96 -9.68
C TYR A 120 3.15 12.21 -8.99
N ARG A 121 3.99 13.07 -8.39
CA ARG A 121 3.52 14.31 -7.74
C ARG A 121 2.81 15.25 -8.70
N LYS A 122 3.24 15.34 -9.96
CA LYS A 122 2.53 16.11 -10.99
C LYS A 122 1.11 15.56 -11.23
N GLN A 123 0.94 14.24 -11.27
CA GLN A 123 -0.39 13.62 -11.41
C GLN A 123 -1.28 13.91 -10.20
N VAL A 124 -0.75 13.83 -8.97
CA VAL A 124 -1.52 14.18 -7.77
C VAL A 124 -1.92 15.66 -7.76
N LEU A 125 -1.01 16.57 -8.12
CA LEU A 125 -1.33 18.00 -8.22
C LEU A 125 -2.41 18.26 -9.27
N GLN A 126 -2.40 17.52 -10.38
CA GLN A 126 -3.42 17.59 -11.40
C GLN A 126 -4.80 17.17 -10.86
N LEU A 127 -4.88 16.07 -10.09
CA LEU A 127 -6.11 15.65 -9.42
C LEU A 127 -6.69 16.75 -8.52
N ILE A 128 -5.83 17.41 -7.75
CA ILE A 128 -6.23 18.50 -6.84
C ILE A 128 -6.72 19.74 -7.59
N ARG A 129 -6.10 20.06 -8.73
CA ARG A 129 -6.51 21.19 -9.58
C ARG A 129 -7.84 20.94 -10.24
N GLU A 130 -8.06 19.71 -10.71
CA GLU A 130 -9.34 19.29 -11.29
C GLU A 130 -10.47 19.27 -10.25
N ASN A 131 -10.13 19.10 -8.96
CA ASN A 131 -11.07 19.08 -7.84
C ASN A 131 -12.22 18.06 -8.03
N ARG A 132 -11.94 17.00 -8.79
CA ARG A 132 -12.91 15.94 -9.14
C ARG A 132 -12.89 14.76 -8.19
N LEU A 133 -11.74 14.53 -7.53
CA LEU A 133 -11.51 13.37 -6.70
C LEU A 133 -10.96 13.77 -5.33
N LYS A 134 -11.44 13.07 -4.31
CA LYS A 134 -11.11 13.26 -2.90
C LYS A 134 -10.97 11.91 -2.19
N PRO A 135 -10.24 11.84 -1.07
CA PRO A 135 -10.01 10.59 -0.34
C PRO A 135 -11.26 9.76 -0.06
N SER A 136 -12.41 10.37 0.23
CA SER A 136 -13.67 9.62 0.46
C SER A 136 -14.09 8.75 -0.73
N ASP A 137 -13.67 9.10 -1.95
CA ASP A 137 -14.05 8.37 -3.17
C ASP A 137 -13.38 6.99 -3.24
N LEU A 138 -12.34 6.74 -2.45
CA LEU A 138 -11.69 5.43 -2.32
C LEU A 138 -12.50 4.44 -1.46
N LEU A 139 -13.51 4.93 -0.74
CA LEU A 139 -14.32 4.13 0.18
C LEU A 139 -15.52 3.46 -0.51
N GLY A 140 -15.76 3.77 -1.79
CA GLY A 140 -16.78 3.11 -2.60
C GLY A 140 -16.38 1.70 -3.04
N GLU A 141 -17.35 0.96 -3.59
CA GLU A 141 -17.14 -0.42 -4.07
C GLU A 141 -16.21 -0.50 -5.28
N GLN A 142 -16.18 0.55 -6.11
CA GLN A 142 -15.35 0.62 -7.30
C GLN A 142 -14.39 1.79 -7.22
N LEU A 143 -13.13 1.54 -7.58
CA LEU A 143 -12.14 2.60 -7.68
C LEU A 143 -12.49 3.53 -8.85
N PRO A 144 -12.47 4.86 -8.65
CA PRO A 144 -12.72 5.80 -9.73
C PRO A 144 -11.62 5.75 -10.79
N GLU A 145 -11.87 6.35 -11.95
CA GLU A 145 -10.81 6.63 -12.92
C GLU A 145 -9.69 7.45 -12.26
N ARG A 146 -8.42 7.10 -12.48
CA ARG A 146 -7.26 7.62 -11.71
C ARG A 146 -7.28 7.34 -10.20
N GLY A 147 -8.17 6.47 -9.73
CA GLY A 147 -8.28 6.07 -8.32
C GLY A 147 -7.00 5.48 -7.75
N GLU A 148 -6.14 4.88 -8.58
CA GLU A 148 -4.83 4.41 -8.14
C GLU A 148 -3.89 5.55 -7.72
N VAL A 149 -3.88 6.66 -8.46
CA VAL A 149 -3.05 7.84 -8.12
C VAL A 149 -3.56 8.48 -6.83
N LEU A 150 -4.89 8.58 -6.68
CA LEU A 150 -5.51 9.03 -5.44
C LEU A 150 -5.16 8.11 -4.27
N ALA A 151 -5.28 6.79 -4.44
CA ALA A 151 -4.94 5.79 -3.42
C ALA A 151 -3.47 5.91 -2.98
N ASN A 152 -2.53 6.00 -3.92
CA ASN A 152 -1.13 6.20 -3.62
C ASN A 152 -0.91 7.48 -2.80
N SER A 153 -1.55 8.59 -3.20
CA SER A 153 -1.42 9.87 -2.49
C SER A 153 -2.05 9.86 -1.11
N PHE A 154 -3.19 9.21 -0.96
CA PHE A 154 -3.88 9.14 0.31
C PHE A 154 -3.11 8.25 1.28
N VAL A 155 -2.63 7.08 0.84
CA VAL A 155 -1.76 6.22 1.64
C VAL A 155 -0.43 6.91 1.96
N GLU A 156 0.12 7.72 1.04
CA GLU A 156 1.32 8.51 1.34
C GLU A 156 1.10 9.47 2.51
N PHE A 157 -0.03 10.18 2.49
CA PHE A 157 -0.41 11.12 3.52
C PHE A 157 -0.62 10.42 4.87
N LEU A 158 -1.28 9.26 4.85
CA LEU A 158 -1.49 8.43 6.03
C LEU A 158 -0.16 7.89 6.58
N ALA A 159 0.72 7.37 5.74
CA ALA A 159 1.93 6.66 6.18
C ALA A 159 3.17 7.55 6.42
N PHE A 160 3.24 8.70 5.74
CA PHE A 160 4.42 9.58 5.73
C PHE A 160 4.09 11.06 5.90
N GLY A 161 2.81 11.44 5.88
CA GLY A 161 2.36 12.81 6.08
C GLY A 161 1.99 13.09 7.55
N PRO A 162 1.24 14.19 7.80
CA PRO A 162 0.72 14.61 9.10
C PRO A 162 0.11 13.51 9.95
N GLU A 163 -0.48 12.50 9.32
CA GLU A 163 -1.24 11.43 9.99
C GLU A 163 -0.40 10.16 10.22
N ALA A 164 0.92 10.20 9.99
CA ALA A 164 1.82 9.05 10.13
C ALA A 164 1.75 8.37 11.51
N ASN A 165 1.48 9.13 12.56
CA ASN A 165 1.34 8.60 13.92
C ASN A 165 0.07 7.76 14.10
N ASN A 166 -0.99 8.03 13.33
CA ASN A 166 -2.25 7.28 13.36
C ASN A 166 -2.21 6.03 12.47
N PHE A 167 -1.21 5.90 11.59
CA PHE A 167 -1.15 4.83 10.61
C PHE A 167 -1.07 3.43 11.22
N PRO A 168 -0.21 3.14 12.22
CA PRO A 168 -0.21 1.82 12.85
C PRO A 168 -1.53 1.46 13.54
N ALA A 169 -2.20 2.44 14.16
CA ALA A 169 -3.52 2.25 14.77
C ALA A 169 -4.60 1.96 13.73
N LEU A 170 -4.56 2.63 12.58
CA LEU A 170 -5.43 2.33 11.43
C LEU A 170 -5.22 0.91 10.94
N LEU A 171 -3.97 0.50 10.69
CA LEU A 171 -3.64 -0.83 10.18
C LEU A 171 -4.05 -1.95 11.14
N SER A 172 -3.81 -1.75 12.44
CA SER A 172 -4.22 -2.69 13.49
C SER A 172 -5.74 -2.84 13.59
N GLY A 173 -6.48 -1.78 13.24
CA GLY A 173 -7.94 -1.78 13.25
C GLY A 173 -8.59 -2.73 12.24
N PHE A 174 -7.88 -3.13 11.18
CA PHE A 174 -8.37 -4.10 10.19
C PHE A 174 -8.27 -5.57 10.64
N ARG A 175 -7.86 -5.82 11.88
CA ARG A 175 -7.90 -7.16 12.47
C ARG A 175 -9.37 -7.55 12.73
N PRO A 176 -9.78 -8.79 12.43
CA PRO A 176 -11.08 -9.31 12.82
C PRO A 176 -11.28 -9.18 14.34
N ASP A 177 -12.50 -8.83 14.75
CA ASP A 177 -12.91 -8.82 16.14
C ASP A 177 -13.13 -10.25 16.70
N GLU A 178 -13.60 -10.35 17.94
CA GLU A 178 -13.87 -11.63 18.60
C GLU A 178 -14.92 -12.48 17.88
N ASN A 179 -15.79 -11.85 17.07
CA ASN A 179 -16.80 -12.52 16.25
C ASN A 179 -16.29 -12.80 14.83
N GLY A 180 -15.03 -12.52 14.53
CA GLY A 180 -14.45 -12.63 13.19
C GLY A 180 -14.92 -11.56 12.20
N GLN A 181 -15.61 -10.51 12.69
CA GLN A 181 -16.06 -9.41 11.85
C GLN A 181 -14.91 -8.42 11.62
N ILE A 182 -14.82 -7.92 10.39
CA ILE A 182 -13.77 -6.99 10.01
C ILE A 182 -14.39 -5.61 9.90
N PRO A 183 -13.93 -4.63 10.69
CA PRO A 183 -14.42 -3.27 10.58
C PRO A 183 -14.24 -2.71 9.17
N SER A 184 -15.23 -1.99 8.67
CA SER A 184 -15.12 -1.32 7.38
C SER A 184 -14.06 -0.21 7.42
N ALA A 185 -13.45 0.09 6.26
CA ALA A 185 -12.49 1.18 6.16
C ALA A 185 -13.09 2.53 6.61
N VAL A 186 -14.37 2.76 6.30
CA VAL A 186 -15.13 3.96 6.72
C VAL A 186 -15.16 4.05 8.25
N ALA A 187 -15.61 2.98 8.93
CA ALA A 187 -15.75 2.96 10.39
C ALA A 187 -14.40 3.16 11.11
N LEU A 188 -13.31 2.60 10.56
CA LEU A 188 -11.97 2.77 11.12
C LEU A 188 -11.44 4.18 10.96
N LEU A 189 -11.66 4.80 9.79
CA LEU A 189 -11.27 6.19 9.54
C LEU A 189 -12.08 7.15 10.41
N GLU A 190 -13.39 6.93 10.56
CA GLU A 190 -14.27 7.67 11.48
C GLU A 190 -13.76 7.60 12.92
N ARG A 191 -13.47 6.39 13.42
CA ARG A 191 -12.97 6.17 14.79
C ARG A 191 -11.68 6.93 15.08
N LEU A 192 -10.83 7.12 14.07
CA LEU A 192 -9.55 7.82 14.20
C LEU A 192 -9.63 9.31 13.84
N GLY A 193 -10.81 9.84 13.48
CA GLY A 193 -10.96 11.22 13.03
C GLY A 193 -10.25 11.51 11.69
N LEU A 194 -10.09 10.47 10.85
CA LEU A 194 -9.40 10.47 9.56
C LEU A 194 -10.37 10.50 8.38
N VAL A 195 -11.48 11.23 8.53
CA VAL A 195 -12.56 11.31 7.54
C VAL A 195 -13.19 12.70 7.58
N GLY A 196 -13.96 13.03 6.54
CA GLY A 196 -14.71 14.27 6.44
C GLY A 196 -13.93 15.42 5.80
N THR A 197 -14.61 16.51 5.53
CA THR A 197 -14.10 17.65 4.73
C THR A 197 -12.83 18.26 5.31
N ALA A 198 -12.80 18.48 6.63
CA ALA A 198 -11.62 19.04 7.30
C ALA A 198 -10.37 18.15 7.13
N PHE A 199 -10.55 16.83 7.12
CA PHE A 199 -9.47 15.89 6.90
C PHE A 199 -9.01 15.85 5.44
N GLU A 200 -9.94 15.89 4.49
CA GLU A 200 -9.63 15.99 3.06
C GLU A 200 -8.89 17.29 2.72
N GLU A 201 -9.24 18.39 3.39
CA GLU A 201 -8.51 19.65 3.32
C GLU A 201 -7.09 19.52 3.88
N ARG A 202 -6.87 18.79 4.99
CA ARG A 202 -5.52 18.50 5.50
C ARG A 202 -4.69 17.74 4.48
N TRP A 203 -5.26 16.70 3.86
CA TRP A 203 -4.59 15.95 2.78
C TRP A 203 -4.22 16.89 1.63
N ARG A 204 -5.17 17.70 1.14
CA ARG A 204 -4.94 18.66 0.05
C ARG A 204 -3.83 19.66 0.39
N ASN A 205 -3.88 20.24 1.59
CA ASN A 205 -2.90 21.22 2.04
C ASN A 205 -1.51 20.60 2.19
N TRP A 206 -1.41 19.36 2.66
CA TRP A 206 -0.14 18.63 2.68
C TRP A 206 0.40 18.37 1.28
N VAL A 207 -0.45 17.95 0.33
CA VAL A 207 0.00 17.75 -1.05
C VAL A 207 0.52 19.05 -1.68
N LEU A 208 -0.13 20.18 -1.38
CA LEU A 208 0.27 21.51 -1.82
C LEU A 208 1.48 22.07 -1.08
N GLY A 209 2.08 21.33 -0.13
CA GLY A 209 3.25 21.76 0.63
C GLY A 209 2.96 22.80 1.72
N LYS A 210 1.68 23.03 2.04
CA LYS A 210 1.25 23.96 3.10
C LYS A 210 1.33 23.37 4.50
N LEU A 211 1.51 22.05 4.62
CA LEU A 211 1.66 21.34 5.88
C LEU A 211 2.92 20.48 5.86
N PRO A 212 3.83 20.60 6.85
CA PRO A 212 4.98 19.72 6.96
C PRO A 212 4.57 18.32 7.46
N ALA A 213 5.41 17.32 7.21
CA ALA A 213 5.30 16.02 7.87
C ALA A 213 5.58 16.17 9.39
N PRO A 214 5.01 15.30 10.25
CA PRO A 214 5.28 15.35 11.68
C PRO A 214 6.77 15.04 11.89
N LYS A 215 7.40 15.75 12.82
CA LYS A 215 8.77 15.43 13.24
C LYS A 215 8.71 14.03 13.88
N LYS A 216 9.39 13.05 13.28
CA LYS A 216 9.56 11.75 13.93
C LYS A 216 10.42 11.96 15.17
N ASP A 217 9.88 11.66 16.34
CA ASP A 217 10.71 11.53 17.53
C ASP A 217 11.77 10.45 17.26
N PRO A 218 13.03 10.66 17.68
CA PRO A 218 14.08 9.67 17.47
C PRO A 218 13.66 8.38 18.15
N VAL A 219 13.57 7.30 17.34
CA VAL A 219 13.41 5.93 17.85
C VAL A 219 14.53 5.70 18.85
N ARG A 220 14.19 5.59 20.13
CA ARG A 220 15.16 5.20 21.16
C ARG A 220 15.67 3.82 20.77
N LYS A 221 16.99 3.76 20.55
CA LYS A 221 17.73 2.53 20.26
C LYS A 221 17.63 1.54 21.41
#